data_AF-A0A6N7HMS4-F1
#
_entry.id   AF-A0A6N7HMS4-F1
#
_cell.length_a   1.000
_cell.length_b   1.000
_cell.length_c   1.000
_cell.angle_alpha   90.00
_cell.angle_beta   90.00
_cell.angle_gamma   90.00
#
_symmetry.space_group_name_H-M   'P 1'
#
loop_
_entity.id
_entity.type
_entity.pdbx_description
1 polymer ?
#
loop_
_entity_poly.entity_id
_entity_poly.type
_entity_poly.pdbx_seq_one_letter_code
_entity_poly.pdbx_strand_id
1 'polypeptide(L)'
;AELGAAEPAELDARVRVLDRLGARPQADRARGLLRALGERPAPSIEQGRVRELSGREEQVARLVAEGLSNAEVAARLFISPRTVTTHLQNIYGRLGLGSRTALARYVIERLPADT
;
A
#
# COMPACT_ATOMS: atom_id res chain seq x y z
N ALA A 1 -0.61 -33.83 2.15
CA ALA A 1 0.18 -32.70 1.62
C ALA A 1 -0.33 -31.46 2.32
N GLU A 2 0.30 -31.11 3.44
CA GLU A 2 -0.07 -29.95 4.25
C GLU A 2 0.19 -28.69 3.43
N LEU A 3 -0.88 -27.94 3.13
CA LEU A 3 -0.79 -26.57 2.63
C LEU A 3 -0.29 -25.72 3.79
N GLY A 4 1.02 -25.74 4.02
CA GLY A 4 1.70 -24.98 5.05
C GLY A 4 1.33 -23.50 4.93
N ALA A 5 0.84 -22.93 6.03
CA ALA A 5 0.77 -21.49 6.16
C ALA A 5 2.17 -20.94 5.87
N ALA A 6 2.32 -20.12 4.82
CA ALA A 6 3.62 -19.57 4.48
C ALA A 6 4.19 -18.86 5.72
N GLU A 7 5.36 -19.28 6.15
CA GLU A 7 6.09 -18.64 7.26
C GLU A 7 6.24 -17.14 6.92
N PRO A 8 6.13 -16.21 7.90
CA PRO A 8 6.19 -14.78 7.62
C PRO A 8 7.40 -14.34 6.78
N ALA A 9 8.55 -14.97 6.99
CA ALA A 9 9.76 -14.71 6.22
C ALA A 9 9.60 -15.04 4.71
N GLU A 10 8.91 -16.12 4.38
CA GLU A 10 8.64 -16.51 2.99
C GLU A 10 7.68 -15.52 2.32
N LEU A 11 6.71 -15.03 3.09
CA LEU A 11 5.74 -14.06 2.61
C LEU A 11 6.38 -12.67 2.41
N ASP A 12 7.33 -12.26 3.26
CA ASP A 12 8.13 -11.04 3.05
C ASP A 12 9.03 -11.15 1.82
N ALA A 13 9.70 -12.29 1.64
CA ALA A 13 10.49 -12.57 0.44
C ALA A 13 9.63 -12.47 -0.83
N ARG A 14 8.41 -13.00 -0.78
CA ARG A 14 7.44 -12.91 -1.88
C ARG A 14 7.01 -11.47 -2.17
N VAL A 15 6.76 -10.65 -1.15
CA VAL A 15 6.49 -9.21 -1.33
C VAL A 15 7.62 -8.54 -2.12
N ARG A 16 8.88 -8.80 -1.75
CA ARG A 16 10.05 -8.20 -2.43
C ARG A 16 10.17 -8.61 -3.89
N VAL A 17 9.90 -9.88 -4.20
CA VAL A 17 9.92 -10.38 -5.58
C VAL A 17 8.81 -9.71 -6.39
N LEU A 18 7.59 -9.65 -5.86
CA LEU A 18 6.45 -9.06 -6.54
C LEU A 18 6.63 -7.56 -6.77
N ASP A 19 7.26 -6.86 -5.84
CA ASP A 19 7.65 -5.45 -5.99
C ASP A 19 8.62 -5.23 -7.16
N ARG A 20 9.69 -6.03 -7.25
CA ARG A 20 10.64 -5.94 -8.36
C ARG A 20 10.01 -6.23 -9.71
N LEU A 21 9.02 -7.13 -9.74
CA LEU A 21 8.28 -7.48 -10.95
C LEU A 21 7.16 -6.49 -11.30
N GLY A 22 6.90 -5.50 -10.44
CA GLY A 22 5.76 -4.59 -10.63
C GLY A 22 4.40 -5.26 -10.48
N ALA A 23 4.33 -6.46 -9.89
CA ALA A 23 3.12 -7.24 -9.65
C ALA A 23 2.33 -6.69 -8.45
N ARG A 24 1.90 -5.42 -8.57
CA ARG A 24 1.34 -4.60 -7.47
C ARG A 24 0.14 -5.25 -6.76
N PRO A 25 -0.87 -5.81 -7.44
CA PRO A 25 -2.01 -6.46 -6.77
C PRO A 25 -1.62 -7.66 -5.91
N GLN A 26 -0.64 -8.44 -6.37
CA GLN A 26 -0.12 -9.60 -5.66
C GLN A 26 0.72 -9.16 -4.45
N ALA A 27 1.56 -8.14 -4.62
CA ALA A 27 2.38 -7.59 -3.54
C ALA A 27 1.51 -7.05 -2.40
N ASP A 28 0.46 -6.28 -2.72
CA ASP A 28 -0.45 -5.72 -1.71
C ASP A 28 -1.24 -6.81 -0.96
N ARG A 29 -1.65 -7.88 -1.66
CA ARG A 29 -2.29 -9.04 -1.00
C ARG A 29 -1.33 -9.74 -0.03
N ALA A 30 -0.09 -9.99 -0.46
CA ALA A 30 0.92 -10.62 0.40
C ALA A 30 1.24 -9.75 1.63
N ARG A 31 1.31 -8.43 1.47
CA ARG A 31 1.45 -7.49 2.60
C ARG A 31 0.25 -7.53 3.54
N GLY A 32 -0.97 -7.62 3.01
CA GLY A 32 -2.18 -7.73 3.81
C GLY A 32 -2.17 -8.99 4.69
N LEU A 33 -1.69 -10.10 4.14
CA LEU A 33 -1.51 -11.35 4.88
C LEU A 33 -0.42 -11.24 5.96
N LEU A 34 0.74 -10.62 5.68
CA LEU A 34 1.77 -10.35 6.70
C LEU A 34 1.22 -9.56 7.89
N ARG A 35 0.46 -8.49 7.61
CA ARG A 35 -0.14 -7.67 8.67
C ARG A 35 -1.16 -8.45 9.49
N ALA A 36 -1.93 -9.34 8.84
CA ALA A 36 -2.87 -10.21 9.55
C ALA A 36 -2.16 -11.20 10.49
N LEU A 37 -0.89 -11.53 10.21
CA LEU A 37 -0.02 -12.34 11.07
C LEU A 37 0.71 -11.51 12.15
N GLY A 38 0.43 -10.20 12.26
CA GLY A 38 1.11 -9.30 13.20
C GLY A 38 2.47 -8.80 12.71
N GLU A 39 2.86 -9.16 11.49
CA GLU A 39 4.18 -8.88 10.94
C GLU A 39 4.17 -7.60 10.13
N ARG A 40 5.24 -6.80 10.27
CA ARG A 40 5.39 -5.56 9.51
C ARG A 40 6.13 -5.89 8.21
N PRO A 41 5.48 -5.83 7.04
CA PRO A 41 6.15 -6.10 5.77
C PRO A 41 7.31 -5.13 5.57
N ALA A 42 8.37 -5.62 4.91
CA ALA A 42 9.51 -4.81 4.52
C ALA A 42 9.07 -3.58 3.69
N PRO A 43 9.84 -2.48 3.75
CA PRO A 43 9.55 -1.30 2.94
C PRO A 43 9.52 -1.66 1.45
N SER A 44 8.66 -0.96 0.70
CA SER A 44 8.46 -1.24 -0.72
C SER A 44 9.75 -0.90 -1.48
N ILE A 45 10.22 -1.78 -2.37
CA ILE A 45 11.38 -1.49 -3.22
C ILE A 45 10.93 -1.44 -4.68
N GLU A 46 10.90 -0.26 -5.28
CA GLU A 46 10.54 -0.09 -6.69
C GLU A 46 11.76 0.46 -7.44
N GLN A 47 12.20 -0.25 -8.48
CA GLN A 47 13.37 0.14 -9.31
C GLN A 47 14.64 0.43 -8.49
N GLY A 48 14.90 -0.36 -7.44
CA GLY A 48 16.06 -0.20 -6.56
C GLY A 48 15.97 0.95 -5.56
N ARG A 49 14.85 1.68 -5.50
CA ARG A 49 14.61 2.75 -4.52
C ARG A 49 13.66 2.26 -3.43
N VAL A 50 13.99 2.59 -2.19
CA VAL A 50 13.10 2.38 -1.05
C VAL A 50 11.98 3.41 -1.13
N ARG A 51 10.73 2.95 -1.20
CA ARG A 51 9.53 3.79 -1.12
C ARG A 51 8.79 3.54 0.19
N GLU A 52 8.36 4.62 0.83
CA GLU A 52 7.57 4.54 2.07
C GLU A 52 6.18 3.95 1.82
N LEU A 53 5.63 4.10 0.61
CA LEU A 53 4.37 3.51 0.14
C LEU A 53 4.60 2.64 -1.09
N SER A 54 3.76 1.62 -1.33
CA SER A 54 3.72 0.97 -2.65
C SER A 54 3.16 1.93 -3.71
N GLY A 55 3.45 1.70 -5.00
CA GLY A 55 2.90 2.55 -6.06
C GLY A 55 1.37 2.61 -6.06
N ARG A 56 0.68 1.57 -5.57
CA ARG A 56 -0.78 1.57 -5.43
C ARG A 56 -1.25 2.37 -4.21
N GLU A 57 -0.56 2.23 -3.09
CA GLU A 57 -0.81 3.05 -1.90
C GLU A 57 -0.58 4.54 -2.19
N GLU A 58 0.43 4.87 -2.99
CA GLU A 58 0.69 6.24 -3.44
C GLU A 58 -0.44 6.80 -4.32
N GLN A 59 -0.93 6.02 -5.29
CA GLN A 59 -2.09 6.41 -6.12
C GLN A 59 -3.32 6.70 -5.25
N VAL A 60 -3.60 5.84 -4.27
CA VAL A 60 -4.71 6.04 -3.32
C VAL A 60 -4.48 7.31 -2.49
N ALA A 61 -3.28 7.50 -1.96
CA ALA A 61 -2.92 8.67 -1.14
C ALA A 61 -3.10 9.98 -1.92
N ARG A 62 -2.65 10.04 -3.18
CA ARG A 62 -2.79 11.23 -4.05
C ARG A 62 -4.25 11.58 -4.31
N LEU A 63 -5.06 10.62 -4.75
CA LEU A 63 -6.49 10.86 -4.99
C LEU A 63 -7.23 11.28 -3.71
N VAL A 64 -6.84 10.72 -2.57
CA VAL A 64 -7.42 11.09 -1.27
C VAL A 64 -7.03 12.51 -0.87
N ALA A 65 -5.79 12.92 -1.14
CA ALA A 65 -5.29 14.27 -0.92
C ALA A 65 -5.98 15.31 -1.82
N GLU A 66 -6.40 14.92 -3.02
CA GLU A 66 -7.26 15.72 -3.91
C GLU A 66 -8.69 15.91 -3.37
N GLY A 67 -9.06 15.25 -2.27
CA GLY A 67 -10.36 15.37 -1.62
C GLY A 67 -11.38 14.29 -2.01
N LEU A 68 -11.02 13.31 -2.84
CA LEU A 68 -11.96 12.29 -3.30
C LEU A 68 -12.40 11.31 -2.21
N SER A 69 -13.70 11.05 -2.10
CA SER A 69 -14.25 9.99 -1.26
C SER A 69 -13.73 8.59 -1.64
N ASN A 70 -13.82 7.63 -0.72
CA ASN A 70 -13.40 6.25 -1.00
C ASN A 70 -14.15 5.62 -2.18
N ALA A 71 -15.40 6.03 -2.43
CA ALA A 71 -16.19 5.59 -3.58
C ALA A 71 -15.66 6.15 -4.90
N GLU A 72 -15.29 7.44 -4.94
CA GLU A 72 -14.70 8.07 -6.13
C GLU A 72 -13.31 7.52 -6.44
N VAL A 73 -12.49 7.32 -5.41
CA VAL A 73 -11.18 6.65 -5.53
C VAL A 73 -11.37 5.24 -6.09
N ALA A 74 -12.32 4.48 -5.53
CA ALA A 74 -12.64 3.14 -5.97
C ALA A 74 -13.03 3.09 -7.45
N ALA A 75 -13.88 4.03 -7.88
CA ALA A 75 -14.29 4.16 -9.28
C ALA A 75 -13.11 4.48 -10.20
N ARG A 76 -12.27 5.47 -9.86
CA ARG A 76 -11.09 5.83 -10.68
C ARG A 76 -10.05 4.72 -10.77
N LEU A 77 -9.93 3.93 -9.71
CA LEU A 77 -8.92 2.89 -9.59
C LEU A 77 -9.45 1.49 -9.94
N PHE A 78 -10.71 1.35 -10.34
CA PHE A 78 -11.39 0.10 -10.67
C PHE A 78 -11.27 -0.98 -9.57
N ILE A 79 -11.51 -0.58 -8.32
CA ILE A 79 -11.49 -1.48 -7.14
C ILE A 79 -12.72 -1.24 -6.27
N SER A 80 -12.93 -2.07 -5.24
CA SER A 80 -14.02 -1.85 -4.30
C SER A 80 -13.71 -0.73 -3.31
N PRO A 81 -14.72 0.01 -2.79
CA PRO A 81 -14.53 0.98 -1.71
C PRO A 81 -13.91 0.34 -0.45
N ARG A 82 -14.22 -0.93 -0.17
CA ARG A 82 -13.60 -1.70 0.91
C ARG A 82 -12.09 -1.84 0.71
N THR A 83 -11.67 -2.11 -0.52
CA THR A 83 -10.24 -2.18 -0.89
C THR A 83 -9.55 -0.84 -0.66
N VAL A 84 -10.20 0.28 -1.00
CA VAL A 84 -9.67 1.63 -0.69
C VAL A 84 -9.51 1.85 0.81
N THR A 85 -10.48 1.45 1.61
CA THR A 85 -10.39 1.52 3.09
C THR A 85 -9.20 0.72 3.61
N THR A 86 -8.99 -0.50 3.10
CA THR A 86 -7.82 -1.32 3.47
C THR A 86 -6.51 -0.65 3.08
N HIS A 87 -6.41 -0.05 1.88
CA HIS A 87 -5.23 0.73 1.49
C HIS A 87 -5.00 1.91 2.44
N LEU A 88 -6.03 2.64 2.83
CA LEU A 88 -5.90 3.76 3.76
C LEU A 88 -5.43 3.33 5.15
N GLN A 89 -5.97 2.26 5.71
CA GLN A 89 -5.49 1.69 6.98
C GLN A 89 -4.00 1.33 6.90
N ASN A 90 -3.60 0.72 5.78
CA ASN A 90 -2.22 0.35 5.53
C ASN A 90 -1.29 1.57 5.40
N ILE A 91 -1.73 2.61 4.70
CA ILE A 91 -1.02 3.88 4.53
C ILE A 91 -0.83 4.56 5.89
N TYR A 92 -1.90 4.71 6.66
CA TYR A 92 -1.85 5.32 7.99
C TYR A 92 -0.90 4.57 8.92
N GLY A 93 -0.96 3.24 8.96
CA GLY A 93 -0.03 2.43 9.75
C GLY A 93 1.43 2.53 9.27
N ARG A 94 1.67 2.64 7.96
CA ARG A 94 3.03 2.78 7.41
C ARG A 94 3.63 4.14 7.73
N LEU A 95 2.86 5.21 7.58
CA LEU A 95 3.32 6.59 7.73
C LEU A 95 3.18 7.12 9.17
N GLY A 96 2.55 6.37 10.07
CA GLY A 96 2.27 6.83 11.44
C GLY A 96 1.28 8.00 11.47
N LEU A 97 0.35 8.07 10.52
CA LEU A 97 -0.60 9.17 10.38
C LEU A 97 -1.95 8.80 10.98
N GLY A 98 -2.56 9.73 11.71
CA GLY A 98 -3.86 9.52 12.35
C GLY A 98 -5.05 10.11 11.61
N SER A 99 -4.83 10.87 10.52
CA SER A 99 -5.93 11.56 9.84
C SER A 99 -5.74 11.72 8.35
N ARG A 100 -6.87 11.87 7.68
CA ARG A 100 -6.95 12.18 6.24
C ARG A 100 -6.26 13.49 5.90
N THR A 101 -6.39 14.51 6.76
CA THR A 101 -5.71 15.80 6.60
C THR A 101 -4.19 15.65 6.74
N ALA A 102 -3.73 14.83 7.68
CA ALA A 102 -2.30 14.55 7.83
C ALA A 102 -1.73 13.83 6.61
N LEU A 103 -2.51 12.93 6.00
CA LEU A 103 -2.15 12.29 4.73
C LEU A 103 -2.11 13.28 3.56
N ALA A 104 -3.08 14.19 3.45
CA ALA A 104 -3.07 15.23 2.42
C ALA A 104 -1.81 16.11 2.52
N ARG A 105 -1.46 16.56 3.74
CA ARG A 105 -0.22 17.30 3.99
C ARG A 105 1.02 16.48 3.62
N TYR A 106 1.08 15.20 4.01
CA TYR A 106 2.19 14.33 3.67
C TYR A 106 2.39 14.26 2.15
N VAL A 107 1.32 14.07 1.38
CA VAL A 107 1.37 14.00 -0.08
C VAL A 107 1.94 15.29 -0.66
N ILE A 108 1.47 16.45 -0.22
CA ILE A 108 1.96 17.76 -0.69
C ILE A 108 3.46 17.94 -0.40
N GLU A 109 3.92 17.51 0.78
CA GLU A 109 5.31 17.71 1.21
C GLU A 109 6.30 16.70 0.62
N ARG A 110 5.87 15.46 0.32
CA ARG A 110 6.77 14.32 0.07
C ARG A 110 6.47 13.54 -1.21
N LEU A 111 5.33 13.78 -1.83
CA LEU A 111 4.92 13.16 -3.10
C LEU A 111 4.56 14.27 -4.10
N PRO A 112 5.55 15.07 -4.55
CA PRO A 112 5.29 16.07 -5.59
C PRO A 112 4.64 15.40 -6.80
N ALA A 113 3.75 16.12 -7.48
CA ALA A 113 3.20 15.65 -8.75
C ALA A 113 4.39 15.43 -9.70
N ASP A 114 4.50 14.23 -10.28
CA ASP A 114 5.41 14.01 -11.41
C ASP A 114 4.92 14.96 -12.51
N THR A 115 5.58 16.13 -12.60
CA THR A 115 5.46 17.10 -13.69
C THR A 115 6.47 16.72 -14.74
#